data_AF-A0A0E2NJL0-F1
#
_entry.id   AF-A0A0E2NJL0-F1
#
_cell.length_a   1.000
_cell.length_b   1.000
_cell.length_c   1.000
_cell.angle_alpha   90.00
_cell.angle_beta   90.00
_cell.angle_gamma   90.00
#
_symmetry.space_group_name_H-M   'P 1'
#
loop_
_entity.id
_entity.type
_entity.pdbx_description
1 polymer ?
#
loop_
_entity_poly.entity_id
_entity_poly.type
_entity_poly.pdbx_seq_one_letter_code
_entity_poly.pdbx_strand_id
1 'polypeptide(L)'
;MILNAAGSVNAWGRSVVRPSLIGAAIVAFFTIAYAPTAKDWLNAFIKAVEITLLVGYTNHSPASLSTGAHFLVLANMIAGLFWYVVFIPTLINRVSRVR
;
A
#
# COMPACT_ATOMS: atom_id res chain seq x y z
N MET A 1 13.50 11.27 -15.16
CA MET A 1 13.73 11.05 -13.71
C MET A 1 12.70 10.12 -13.07
N ILE A 2 11.40 10.29 -13.31
CA ILE A 2 10.33 9.41 -12.77
C ILE A 2 10.52 7.92 -13.16
N LEU A 3 10.93 7.65 -14.41
CA LEU A 3 11.24 6.29 -14.89
C LEU A 3 12.39 5.61 -14.14
N ASN A 4 13.42 6.35 -13.71
CA ASN A 4 14.55 5.77 -12.96
C ASN A 4 14.18 5.47 -11.50
N ALA A 5 13.30 6.28 -10.90
CA ALA A 5 12.76 6.02 -9.57
C ALA A 5 11.80 4.80 -9.57
N ALA A 6 10.93 4.68 -10.58
CA ALA A 6 10.08 3.50 -10.74
C ALA A 6 10.90 2.22 -11.04
N GLY A 7 11.96 2.35 -11.84
CA GLY A 7 12.89 1.26 -12.15
C GLY A 7 13.74 0.79 -10.95
N SER A 8 14.12 1.70 -10.04
CA SER A 8 14.91 1.35 -8.85
C SER A 8 14.08 0.57 -7.82
N VAL A 9 12.80 0.90 -7.66
CA VAL A 9 11.82 0.21 -6.81
C VAL A 9 11.64 -1.26 -7.23
N ASN A 10 11.62 -1.54 -8.54
CA ASN A 10 11.47 -2.89 -9.08
C ASN A 10 12.79 -3.58 -9.45
N ALA A 11 13.95 -2.93 -9.25
CA ALA A 11 15.22 -3.36 -9.83
C ALA A 11 15.09 -3.78 -11.31
N TRP A 12 14.26 -3.05 -12.08
CA TRP A 12 13.93 -3.36 -13.48
C TRP A 12 13.39 -4.78 -13.70
N GLY A 13 12.55 -5.29 -12.79
CA GLY A 13 11.92 -6.61 -12.90
C GLY A 13 12.82 -7.78 -12.50
N ARG A 14 14.02 -7.53 -11.93
CA ARG A 14 14.92 -8.60 -11.46
C ARG A 14 14.45 -9.27 -10.18
N SER A 15 13.70 -8.57 -9.32
CA SER A 15 13.26 -9.10 -8.03
C SER A 15 11.85 -8.64 -7.67
N VAL A 16 10.97 -9.62 -7.41
CA VAL A 16 9.62 -9.40 -6.84
C VAL A 16 9.71 -9.05 -5.34
N VAL A 17 10.81 -9.42 -4.68
CA VAL A 17 11.00 -9.22 -3.24
C VAL A 17 11.04 -7.73 -2.87
N ARG A 18 11.68 -6.88 -3.68
CA ARG A 18 11.79 -5.44 -3.40
C ARG A 18 10.43 -4.72 -3.38
N PRO A 19 9.58 -4.83 -4.42
CA PRO A 19 8.27 -4.23 -4.36
C PRO A 19 7.38 -4.88 -3.29
N SER A 20 7.52 -6.18 -3.00
CA SER A 20 6.82 -6.79 -1.85
C SER A 20 7.22 -6.16 -0.50
N LEU A 21 8.52 -5.93 -0.27
CA LEU A 21 9.00 -5.27 0.95
C LEU A 21 8.53 -3.82 1.06
N ILE A 22 8.44 -3.11 -0.06
CA ILE A 22 7.92 -1.74 -0.09
C ILE A 22 6.42 -1.73 0.23
N GLY A 23 5.65 -2.71 -0.26
CA GLY A 23 4.26 -2.88 0.14
C GLY A 23 4.10 -3.14 1.64
N ALA A 24 4.92 -4.03 2.19
CA ALA A 24 4.95 -4.29 3.64
C ALA A 24 5.32 -3.04 4.46
N ALA A 25 6.27 -2.23 3.96
CA ALA A 25 6.66 -0.97 4.61
C ALA A 25 5.53 0.07 4.57
N ILE A 26 4.78 0.17 3.47
CA ILE A 26 3.60 1.04 3.36
C ILE A 26 2.55 0.62 4.41
N VAL A 27 2.23 -0.67 4.50
CA VAL A 27 1.27 -1.18 5.49
C VAL A 27 1.75 -0.89 6.91
N ALA A 28 3.04 -1.12 7.21
CA ALA A 28 3.60 -0.84 8.53
C ALA A 28 3.52 0.66 8.89
N PHE A 29 3.87 1.54 7.95
CA PHE A 29 3.78 2.99 8.12
C PHE A 29 2.34 3.43 8.43
N PHE A 30 1.37 2.97 7.65
CA PHE A 30 -0.02 3.34 7.87
C PHE A 30 -0.61 2.69 9.13
N THR A 31 -0.14 1.51 9.53
CA THR A 31 -0.53 0.88 10.81
C THR A 31 -0.14 1.78 11.98
N ILE A 32 1.09 2.30 11.98
CA ILE A 32 1.56 3.25 13.00
C ILE A 32 0.74 4.55 12.95
N ALA A 33 0.46 5.05 11.74
CA ALA A 33 -0.31 6.28 11.56
C ALA A 33 -1.78 6.14 12.02
N TYR A 34 -2.37 4.95 11.95
CA TYR A 34 -3.72 4.67 12.46
C TYR A 34 -3.79 4.33 13.95
N ALA A 35 -2.66 3.99 14.58
CA ALA A 35 -2.60 3.60 15.98
C ALA A 35 -3.27 4.60 16.96
N PRO A 36 -3.15 5.94 16.79
CA PRO A 36 -3.82 6.91 17.67
C PRO A 36 -5.35 6.92 17.55
N THR A 37 -5.88 6.38 16.44
CA THR A 37 -7.32 6.40 16.12
C THR A 37 -7.99 5.04 16.26
N ALA A 38 -7.20 3.98 16.47
CA ALA A 38 -7.68 2.61 16.58
C ALA A 38 -7.83 2.21 18.05
N LYS A 39 -8.77 1.30 18.33
CA LYS A 39 -8.94 0.72 19.67
C LYS A 39 -7.77 -0.20 20.04
N ASP A 40 -7.26 -0.93 19.04
CA ASP A 40 -6.16 -1.89 19.21
C ASP A 40 -5.19 -1.80 18.04
N TRP A 41 -3.93 -2.20 18.28
CA TRP A 41 -2.91 -2.32 17.24
C TRP A 41 -3.31 -3.27 16.11
N LEU A 42 -4.00 -4.36 16.45
CA LEU A 42 -4.49 -5.33 15.48
C LEU A 42 -5.58 -4.71 14.57
N ASN A 43 -6.45 -3.88 15.13
CA ASN A 43 -7.46 -3.14 14.36
C ASN A 43 -6.82 -2.07 13.45
N ALA A 44 -5.77 -1.40 13.91
CA ALA A 44 -4.99 -0.47 13.08
C ALA A 44 -4.32 -1.18 11.91
N PHE A 45 -3.78 -2.38 12.14
CA PHE A 45 -3.14 -3.19 11.11
C PHE A 45 -4.14 -3.68 10.07
N ILE A 46 -5.27 -4.25 10.49
CA ILE A 46 -6.34 -4.70 9.58
C ILE A 46 -6.82 -3.52 8.72
N LYS A 47 -7.07 -2.36 9.35
CA LYS A 47 -7.47 -1.14 8.64
C LYS A 47 -6.42 -0.70 7.62
N ALA A 48 -5.13 -0.71 7.97
CA ALA A 48 -4.05 -0.37 7.06
C ALA A 48 -4.02 -1.32 5.85
N VAL A 49 -4.08 -2.64 6.09
CA VAL A 49 -4.09 -3.67 5.06
C VAL A 49 -5.29 -3.53 4.12
N GLU A 50 -6.50 -3.42 4.67
CA GLU A 50 -7.73 -3.29 3.89
C GLU A 50 -7.71 -2.07 2.98
N ILE A 51 -7.26 -0.92 3.49
CA ILE A 51 -7.17 0.30 2.69
C ILE A 51 -6.03 0.22 1.66
N THR A 52 -4.86 -0.31 2.01
CA THR A 52 -3.72 -0.45 1.08
C THR A 52 -4.03 -1.44 -0.05
N LEU A 53 -4.78 -2.50 0.23
CA LEU A 53 -5.25 -3.47 -0.77
C LEU A 53 -6.53 -3.01 -1.49
N LEU A 54 -7.10 -1.85 -1.11
CA LEU A 54 -8.40 -1.36 -1.56
C LEU A 54 -9.54 -2.39 -1.38
N VAL A 55 -9.41 -3.30 -0.42
CA VAL A 55 -10.44 -4.28 -0.06
C VAL A 55 -11.21 -3.71 1.12
N GLY A 56 -12.49 -3.39 0.93
CA GLY A 56 -13.34 -2.91 2.04
C GLY A 56 -13.04 -1.50 2.55
N TYR A 57 -12.30 -0.68 1.78
CA TYR A 57 -11.96 0.71 2.15
C TYR A 57 -13.19 1.59 2.45
N THR A 58 -14.35 1.28 1.87
CA THR A 58 -15.62 1.97 2.10
C THR A 58 -16.11 1.87 3.54
N ASN A 59 -15.75 0.78 4.25
CA ASN A 59 -16.10 0.59 5.66
C ASN A 59 -15.30 1.51 6.59
N HIS A 60 -14.19 2.08 6.12
CA HIS A 60 -13.26 2.89 6.91
C HIS A 60 -13.39 4.39 6.69
N SER A 61 -14.35 4.83 5.86
CA SER A 61 -14.64 6.23 5.59
C SER A 61 -16.09 6.65 5.92
N PRO A 62 -16.58 6.45 7.16
CA PRO A 62 -17.88 7.01 7.55
C PRO A 62 -17.82 8.55 7.59
N ALA A 63 -18.94 9.20 7.28
CA ALA A 63 -19.05 10.67 7.20
C ALA A 63 -18.82 11.40 8.54
N SER A 64 -18.70 10.66 9.64
CA SER A 64 -18.39 11.18 10.98
C SER A 64 -16.89 11.26 11.29
N LEU A 65 -16.01 10.92 10.35
CA LEU A 65 -14.56 11.02 10.56
C LEU A 65 -14.10 12.48 10.56
N SER A 66 -13.04 12.75 11.31
CA SER A 66 -12.34 14.02 11.22
C SER A 66 -11.73 14.20 9.83
N THR A 67 -11.67 15.44 9.34
CA THR A 67 -11.08 15.76 8.02
C THR A 67 -9.65 15.23 7.87
N GLY A 68 -8.87 15.24 8.97
CA GLY A 68 -7.52 14.67 8.99
C GLY A 68 -7.49 13.16 8.80
N ALA A 69 -8.45 12.43 9.36
CA ALA A 69 -8.55 10.99 9.17
C ALA A 69 -8.96 10.64 7.73
N HIS A 70 -9.86 11.42 7.10
CA HIS A 70 -10.19 11.25 5.68
C HIS A 70 -8.97 11.47 4.78
N PHE A 71 -8.15 12.48 5.08
CA PHE A 71 -6.91 12.71 4.33
C PHE A 71 -5.91 11.55 4.47
N LEU A 72 -5.80 10.97 5.67
CA LEU A 72 -4.92 9.82 5.91
C LEU A 72 -5.39 8.57 5.14
N VAL A 73 -6.71 8.33 5.10
CA VAL A 73 -7.32 7.26 4.31
C VAL A 73 -7.04 7.47 2.82
N LEU A 74 -7.26 8.68 2.31
CA LEU A 74 -6.98 9.03 0.91
C LEU A 74 -5.49 8.82 0.56
N ALA A 75 -4.59 9.27 1.43
CA ALA A 75 -3.15 9.10 1.23
C ALA A 75 -2.75 7.61 1.19
N ASN A 76 -3.34 6.77 2.05
CA ASN A 76 -3.10 5.32 2.04
C ASN A 76 -3.62 4.68 0.74
N MET A 77 -4.80 5.08 0.27
CA MET A 77 -5.35 4.57 -0.99
C MET A 77 -4.47 4.93 -2.19
N ILE A 78 -4.00 6.18 -2.27
CA ILE A 78 -3.10 6.62 -3.35
C ILE A 78 -1.77 5.86 -3.29
N ALA A 79 -1.20 5.66 -2.09
CA ALA A 79 0.02 4.90 -1.90
C ALA A 79 -0.15 3.42 -2.30
N GLY A 80 -1.28 2.81 -1.92
CA GLY A 80 -1.66 1.45 -2.32
C GLY A 80 -1.78 1.32 -3.84
N LEU A 81 -2.49 2.23 -4.49
CA LEU A 81 -2.62 2.26 -5.96
C LEU A 81 -1.26 2.41 -6.66
N PHE A 82 -0.41 3.33 -6.19
CA PHE A 82 0.93 3.51 -6.73
C PHE A 82 1.76 2.22 -6.59
N TRP A 83 1.68 1.57 -5.43
CA TRP A 83 2.32 0.28 -5.20
C TRP A 83 1.79 -0.82 -6.14
N TYR A 84 0.48 -0.91 -6.34
CA TYR A 84 -0.14 -1.87 -7.26
C TYR A 84 0.34 -1.70 -8.70
N VAL A 85 0.39 -0.47 -9.20
CA VAL A 85 0.86 -0.15 -10.57
C VAL A 85 2.29 -0.64 -10.80
N VAL A 86 3.10 -0.67 -9.75
CA VAL A 86 4.51 -1.07 -9.81
C VAL A 86 4.67 -2.59 -9.56
N PHE A 87 3.89 -3.16 -8.65
CA PHE A 87 3.99 -4.57 -8.26
C PHE A 87 3.43 -5.52 -9.32
N ILE A 88 2.26 -5.23 -9.89
CA ILE A 88 1.55 -6.13 -10.81
C ILE A 88 2.37 -6.40 -12.08
N PRO A 89 2.91 -5.40 -12.81
CA PRO A 89 3.73 -5.66 -13.99
C PRO A 89 5.01 -6.44 -13.67
N THR A 90 5.61 -6.20 -12.49
CA THR A 90 6.82 -6.94 -12.05
C THR A 90 6.52 -8.39 -11.75
N LEU A 91 5.37 -8.67 -11.12
CA LEU A 91 4.92 -10.02 -10.87
C LEU A 91 4.65 -10.77 -12.19
N ILE A 92 3.90 -10.14 -13.10
CA ILE A 92 3.60 -10.70 -14.43
C ILE A 92 4.90 -10.99 -15.19
N ASN A 93 5.80 -10.02 -15.28
CA ASN A 93 7.09 -10.20 -15.97
C ASN A 93 7.93 -11.31 -15.37
N ARG A 94 7.88 -11.52 -14.04
CA ARG A 94 8.60 -12.62 -13.40
C ARG A 94 7.99 -13.96 -13.75
N VAL A 95 6.67 -14.10 -13.61
CA VAL A 95 5.95 -15.37 -13.86
C VAL A 95 6.05 -15.76 -15.34
N SER A 96 5.85 -14.82 -16.26
CA SER A 96 5.94 -15.07 -17.71
C SER A 96 7.35 -15.41 -18.19
N ARG A 97 8.39 -15.08 -17.42
CA ARG A 97 9.80 -15.35 -17.77
C ARG A 97 10.31 -16.69 -17.24
N VAL A 98 9.55 -17.39 -16.40
CA VAL A 98 9.88 -18.77 -16.00
C VAL A 98 9.65 -19.67 -17.20
N ARG A 99 10.73 -19.90 -17.96
CA ARG A 99 10.90 -20.99 -18.93
C ARG A 99 12.09 -21.81 -18.48
#